data_AF-A0A350KMW8-F1
#
_entry.id   AF-A0A350KMW8-F1
#
_cell.length_a   1.000
_cell.length_b   1.000
_cell.length_c   1.000
_cell.angle_alpha   90.00
_cell.angle_beta   90.00
_cell.angle_gamma   90.00
#
_symmetry.space_group_name_H-M   'P 1'
#
loop_
_entity.id
_entity.type
_entity.pdbx_description
1 polymer ?
#
loop_
_entity_poly.entity_id
_entity_poly.type
_entity_poly.pdbx_seq_one_letter_code
_entity_poly.pdbx_strand_id
1 'polypeptide(L)'
;MKREFLSAVIAAFLGMTADASAFGLTADQMYRNLIQTEKNGGRASTGEPLLSFKKAESKPEEIWREKKAIFERKTPQPDDFSDAYDWKKVVVAVKKGNVTPFDVDEIRRQSERENVEAIELLAWMYATGTGLRQDLPKSYAYYMQAAQMGVASAYDNVRAVYQAMNPAQREALPAF
;
A
#
# COMPACT_ATOMS: atom_id res chain seq x y z
N MET A 1 -57.99 -25.99 -51.90
CA MET A 1 -57.91 -24.58 -51.44
C MET A 1 -57.82 -24.61 -49.91
N LYS A 2 -56.67 -24.99 -49.34
CA LYS A 2 -55.61 -24.14 -48.72
C LYS A 2 -56.09 -23.21 -47.58
N ARG A 3 -56.13 -23.75 -46.36
CA ARG A 3 -55.88 -23.14 -45.02
C ARG A 3 -55.46 -24.33 -44.11
N GLU A 4 -54.43 -24.32 -43.29
CA GLU A 4 -54.14 -23.47 -42.14
C GLU A 4 -52.62 -23.51 -41.83
N PHE A 5 -52.04 -22.36 -41.51
CA PHE A 5 -50.68 -22.20 -40.98
C PHE A 5 -50.79 -22.07 -39.45
N LEU A 6 -50.18 -22.96 -38.67
CA LEU A 6 -49.56 -22.65 -37.36
C LEU A 6 -48.87 -23.88 -36.72
N SER A 7 -47.91 -23.59 -35.84
CA SER A 7 -47.17 -24.48 -34.91
C SER A 7 -45.93 -25.20 -35.45
N ALA A 8 -44.85 -24.42 -35.62
CA ALA A 8 -43.49 -24.93 -35.51
C ALA A 8 -43.05 -24.87 -34.04
N VAL A 9 -42.85 -26.05 -33.44
CA VAL A 9 -42.31 -26.24 -32.09
C VAL A 9 -40.78 -26.28 -32.16
N ILE A 10 -40.17 -25.25 -31.59
CA ILE A 10 -38.90 -25.16 -30.84
C ILE A 10 -37.92 -26.36 -30.96
N ALA A 11 -36.76 -26.11 -31.59
CA ALA A 11 -35.46 -26.74 -31.29
C ALA A 11 -34.35 -25.79 -31.80
N ALA A 12 -33.75 -24.97 -30.93
CA ALA A 12 -32.56 -25.28 -30.13
C ALA A 12 -31.26 -25.24 -30.96
N PHE A 13 -30.57 -24.09 -30.97
CA PHE A 13 -29.10 -23.98 -31.07
C PHE A 13 -28.68 -22.59 -30.58
N LEU A 14 -28.70 -22.42 -29.26
CA LEU A 14 -27.98 -21.33 -28.57
C LEU A 14 -26.49 -21.67 -28.63
N GLY A 15 -25.72 -20.80 -29.29
CA GLY A 15 -24.28 -20.87 -29.36
C GLY A 15 -23.64 -20.69 -27.98
N MET A 16 -22.83 -21.67 -27.62
CA MET A 16 -21.65 -21.65 -26.75
C MET A 16 -21.54 -20.50 -25.74
N THR A 17 -21.83 -20.82 -24.47
CA THR A 17 -21.19 -20.19 -23.31
C THR A 17 -20.85 -21.25 -22.27
N ALA A 18 -19.59 -21.27 -21.83
CA ALA A 18 -19.04 -21.76 -20.56
C ALA A 18 -17.65 -22.36 -20.82
N ASP A 19 -16.57 -22.11 -20.08
CA ASP A 19 -16.22 -21.16 -19.03
C ASP A 19 -14.70 -21.37 -18.87
N ALA A 20 -13.87 -20.36 -19.12
CA ALA A 20 -12.44 -20.41 -18.82
C ALA A 20 -12.15 -19.45 -17.66
N SER A 21 -12.67 -19.79 -16.49
CA SER A 21 -12.52 -19.00 -15.26
C SER A 21 -11.33 -19.52 -14.44
N ALA A 22 -10.10 -19.22 -14.87
CA ALA A 22 -8.88 -19.56 -14.12
C ALA A 22 -8.44 -18.47 -13.12
N PHE A 23 -9.12 -17.32 -13.06
CA PHE A 23 -8.74 -16.20 -12.20
C PHE A 23 -9.44 -16.15 -10.82
N GLY A 24 -10.24 -17.17 -10.49
CA GLY A 24 -11.06 -17.18 -9.25
C GLY A 24 -10.80 -18.34 -8.29
N LEU A 25 -9.86 -19.24 -8.60
CA LEU A 25 -9.56 -20.39 -7.75
C LEU A 25 -8.36 -20.13 -6.86
N THR A 26 -8.46 -20.50 -5.59
CA THR A 26 -7.28 -20.55 -4.73
C THR A 26 -6.36 -21.68 -5.19
N ALA A 27 -5.06 -21.57 -4.90
CA ALA A 27 -4.09 -22.62 -5.25
C ALA A 27 -4.50 -24.01 -4.72
N ASP A 28 -5.17 -24.05 -3.56
CA ASP A 28 -5.69 -25.28 -2.96
C ASP A 28 -6.84 -25.90 -3.80
N GLN A 29 -7.74 -25.07 -4.31
CA GLN A 29 -8.84 -25.52 -5.17
C GLN A 29 -8.33 -26.05 -6.51
N MET A 30 -7.31 -25.40 -7.09
CA MET A 30 -6.66 -25.91 -8.30
C MET A 30 -6.03 -27.30 -8.08
N TYR A 31 -5.37 -27.49 -6.93
CA TYR A 31 -4.74 -28.77 -6.58
C TYR A 31 -5.77 -29.89 -6.37
N ARG A 32 -6.86 -29.61 -5.65
CA ARG A 32 -7.96 -30.58 -5.45
C ARG A 32 -8.59 -31.02 -6.76
N ASN A 33 -8.83 -30.07 -7.67
CA ASN A 33 -9.39 -30.37 -8.98
C ASN A 33 -8.45 -31.25 -9.80
N LEU A 34 -7.14 -30.97 -9.78
CA LEU A 34 -6.14 -31.81 -10.46
C LEU A 34 -6.20 -33.28 -9.99
N ILE A 35 -6.21 -33.51 -8.68
CA ILE A 35 -6.26 -34.87 -8.11
C ILE A 35 -7.61 -35.56 -8.40
N GLN A 36 -8.72 -34.83 -8.46
CA GLN A 36 -10.03 -35.42 -8.77
C GLN A 36 -10.13 -35.91 -10.21
N THR A 37 -9.47 -35.24 -11.16
CA THR A 37 -9.45 -35.69 -12.56
C THR A 37 -8.75 -37.04 -12.76
N GLU A 38 -7.87 -37.46 -11.84
CA GLU A 38 -7.21 -38.77 -11.89
C GLU A 38 -8.12 -39.94 -11.45
N LYS A 39 -9.07 -39.69 -10.53
CA LYS A 39 -9.95 -40.76 -10.02
C LYS A 39 -11.13 -41.09 -10.95
N ASN A 40 -11.60 -40.10 -11.70
CA ASN A 40 -12.73 -40.28 -12.61
C ASN A 40 -12.20 -40.46 -14.03
N GLY A 41 -11.66 -41.66 -14.30
CA GLY A 41 -11.15 -42.04 -15.62
C GLY A 41 -12.15 -41.71 -16.74
N GLY A 42 -11.75 -40.80 -17.64
CA GLY A 42 -12.71 -40.28 -18.61
C GLY A 42 -12.16 -39.45 -19.77
N ARG A 43 -10.87 -39.55 -20.14
CA ARG A 43 -10.35 -39.46 -21.52
C ARG A 43 -8.82 -39.45 -21.51
N ALA A 44 -8.23 -40.44 -22.18
CA ALA A 44 -6.80 -40.61 -22.34
C ALA A 44 -6.20 -39.43 -23.13
N SER A 45 -5.30 -38.66 -22.52
CA SER A 45 -4.20 -38.03 -23.24
C SER A 45 -2.94 -38.82 -22.91
N THR A 46 -2.45 -39.56 -23.89
CA THR A 46 -1.11 -40.15 -23.90
C THR A 46 -0.06 -39.05 -23.72
N GLY A 47 0.48 -38.96 -22.52
CA GLY A 47 1.58 -38.08 -22.18
C GLY A 47 2.04 -38.47 -20.78
N GLU A 48 3.33 -38.69 -20.61
CA GLU A 48 3.89 -38.95 -19.29
C GLU A 48 3.43 -37.88 -18.29
N PRO A 49 3.30 -38.22 -16.99
CA PRO A 49 2.96 -37.23 -15.97
C PRO A 49 3.94 -36.07 -16.09
N LEU A 50 3.45 -34.89 -16.46
CA LEU A 50 4.30 -33.72 -16.75
C LEU A 50 5.19 -33.33 -15.56
N LEU A 51 4.84 -33.75 -14.34
CA LEU A 51 5.61 -33.51 -13.14
C LEU A 51 5.61 -34.75 -12.23
N SER A 52 6.69 -35.52 -12.26
CA SER A 52 7.01 -36.47 -11.18
C SER A 52 7.69 -35.71 -10.04
N PHE A 53 6.89 -35.16 -9.13
CA PHE A 53 7.44 -34.62 -7.90
C PHE A 53 7.93 -35.80 -7.05
N LYS A 54 9.25 -36.03 -7.02
CA LYS A 54 9.84 -36.78 -5.90
C LYS A 54 9.33 -36.10 -4.64
N LYS A 55 8.66 -36.86 -3.77
CA LYS A 55 8.22 -36.40 -2.46
C LYS A 55 9.45 -35.86 -1.74
N ALA A 56 9.65 -34.54 -1.81
CA ALA A 56 10.68 -33.89 -1.03
C ALA A 56 10.31 -34.18 0.42
N GLU A 57 11.22 -34.81 1.15
CA GLU A 57 11.12 -34.92 2.59
C GLU A 57 11.18 -33.49 3.13
N SER A 58 10.03 -32.79 3.14
CA SER A 58 9.91 -31.52 3.81
C SER A 58 10.16 -31.85 5.27
N LYS A 59 11.28 -31.40 5.83
CA LYS A 59 11.49 -31.32 7.27
C LYS A 59 10.83 -30.03 7.74
N PRO A 60 9.50 -30.01 7.95
CA PRO A 60 8.79 -28.75 8.14
C PRO A 60 9.19 -28.19 9.51
N GLU A 61 9.40 -29.08 10.49
CA GLU A 61 9.77 -28.72 11.85
C GLU A 61 11.14 -28.06 11.97
N GLU A 62 12.10 -28.38 11.10
CA GLU A 62 13.43 -27.75 11.12
C GLU A 62 13.34 -26.30 10.61
N ILE A 63 12.59 -26.09 9.52
CA ILE A 63 12.29 -24.76 8.97
C ILE A 63 11.47 -23.92 9.98
N TRP A 64 10.50 -24.53 10.66
CA TRP A 64 9.69 -23.83 11.66
C TRP A 64 10.50 -23.49 12.91
N ARG A 65 11.37 -24.38 13.41
CA ARG A 65 12.23 -24.09 14.58
C ARG A 65 13.27 -23.02 14.29
N GLU A 66 13.89 -23.06 13.11
CA GLU A 66 14.86 -22.06 12.67
C GLU A 66 14.20 -20.68 12.48
N LYS A 67 13.01 -20.64 11.86
CA LYS A 67 12.25 -19.40 11.67
C LYS A 67 11.59 -18.89 12.94
N LYS A 68 11.24 -19.76 13.89
CA LYS A 68 10.70 -19.34 15.20
C LYS A 68 11.74 -18.55 15.97
N ALA A 69 13.03 -18.92 15.93
CA ALA A 69 14.10 -18.13 16.54
C ALA A 69 14.32 -16.76 15.86
N ILE A 70 14.08 -16.67 14.54
CA ILE A 70 14.12 -15.40 13.79
C ILE A 70 12.91 -14.52 14.17
N PHE A 71 11.74 -15.11 14.37
CA PHE A 71 10.48 -14.42 14.69
C PHE A 71 10.28 -14.16 16.19
N GLU A 72 10.94 -14.94 17.05
CA GLU A 72 11.08 -14.74 18.50
C GLU A 72 12.16 -13.71 18.84
N ARG A 73 12.85 -13.13 17.83
CA ARG A 73 13.44 -11.81 18.04
C ARG A 73 12.29 -10.89 18.44
N LYS A 74 12.29 -10.54 19.73
CA LYS A 74 11.51 -9.47 20.34
C LYS A 74 11.23 -8.43 19.26
N THR A 75 9.94 -8.20 18.94
CA THR A 75 9.56 -7.14 18.01
C THR A 75 10.39 -5.92 18.37
N PRO A 76 11.23 -5.41 17.45
CA PRO A 76 12.11 -4.29 17.76
C PRO A 76 11.25 -3.21 18.39
N GLN A 77 11.54 -2.93 19.66
CA GLN A 77 10.86 -1.84 20.33
C GLN A 77 11.27 -0.56 19.59
N PRO A 78 10.42 0.48 19.50
CA PRO A 78 10.76 1.69 18.76
C PRO A 78 12.12 2.33 19.14
N ASP A 79 12.60 2.03 20.35
CA ASP A 79 13.89 2.40 20.95
C ASP A 79 15.04 1.41 20.68
N ASP A 80 14.81 0.20 20.14
CA ASP A 80 15.89 -0.72 19.76
C ASP A 80 16.65 -0.24 18.49
N PHE A 81 16.14 0.80 17.81
CA PHE A 81 16.83 1.58 16.78
C PHE A 81 17.45 2.88 17.33
N SER A 82 17.58 3.02 18.65
CA SER A 82 18.07 4.24 19.33
C SER A 82 19.58 4.46 19.27
N ASP A 83 20.28 3.87 18.28
CA ASP A 83 21.47 4.50 17.72
C ASP A 83 21.01 5.85 17.16
N ALA A 84 20.97 6.86 18.04
CA ALA A 84 20.32 8.16 17.91
C ALA A 84 20.16 8.54 16.43
N TYR A 85 18.96 8.30 15.90
CA TYR A 85 18.67 8.63 14.50
C TYR A 85 19.04 10.11 14.31
N ASP A 86 20.10 10.34 13.55
CA ASP A 86 20.84 11.58 13.60
C ASP A 86 20.00 12.67 12.93
N TRP A 87 19.30 13.47 13.74
CA TRP A 87 18.46 14.57 13.28
C TRP A 87 19.18 15.47 12.27
N LYS A 88 20.49 15.67 12.42
CA LYS A 88 21.27 16.46 11.47
C LYS A 88 21.31 15.83 10.09
N LYS A 89 21.41 14.50 10.00
CA LYS A 89 21.35 13.78 8.71
C LYS A 89 19.99 13.95 8.06
N VAL A 90 18.91 13.89 8.82
CA VAL A 90 17.54 14.09 8.35
C VAL A 90 17.38 15.49 7.74
N VAL A 91 17.76 16.53 8.50
CA VAL A 91 17.69 17.91 8.02
C VAL A 91 18.55 18.12 6.77
N VAL A 92 19.74 17.50 6.71
CA VAL A 92 20.61 17.55 5.52
C VAL A 92 19.99 16.81 4.34
N ALA A 93 19.35 15.66 4.55
CA ALA A 93 18.66 14.90 3.50
C ALA A 93 17.51 15.73 2.89
N VAL A 94 16.71 16.39 3.74
CA VAL A 94 15.65 17.31 3.31
C VAL A 94 16.21 18.49 2.51
N LYS A 95 17.26 19.16 3.00
CA LYS A 95 17.91 20.26 2.28
C LYS A 95 18.48 19.85 0.92
N LYS A 96 18.91 18.60 0.79
CA LYS A 96 19.43 18.03 -0.47
C LYS A 96 18.32 17.48 -1.38
N GLY A 97 17.07 17.43 -0.94
CA GLY A 97 15.96 16.81 -1.65
C GLY A 97 15.98 15.28 -1.67
N ASN A 98 16.92 14.65 -0.96
CA ASN A 98 17.09 13.20 -0.91
C ASN A 98 16.36 12.61 0.30
N VAL A 99 15.06 12.87 0.40
CA VAL A 99 14.23 12.47 1.55
C VAL A 99 13.75 11.04 1.39
N THR A 100 14.04 10.19 2.37
CA THR A 100 13.51 8.82 2.44
C THR A 100 12.19 8.77 3.22
N PRO A 101 11.36 7.74 3.05
CA PRO A 101 10.17 7.56 3.88
C PRO A 101 10.47 7.49 5.38
N PHE A 102 11.63 6.95 5.77
CA PHE A 102 12.07 6.92 7.17
C PHE A 102 12.37 8.31 7.73
N ASP A 103 12.96 9.20 6.92
CA ASP A 103 13.20 10.59 7.29
C ASP A 103 11.87 11.30 7.57
N VAL A 104 10.88 11.11 6.69
CA VAL A 104 9.53 11.68 6.86
C VAL A 104 8.90 11.21 8.16
N ASP A 105 8.96 9.92 8.45
CA ASP A 105 8.35 9.36 9.65
C ASP A 105 9.06 9.81 10.94
N GLU A 106 10.38 10.01 10.91
CA GLU A 106 11.07 10.63 12.03
C GLU A 106 10.66 12.09 12.22
N ILE A 107 10.57 12.88 11.15
CA ILE A 107 10.12 14.28 11.23
C ILE A 107 8.73 14.36 11.85
N ARG A 108 7.83 13.43 11.47
CA ARG A 108 6.49 13.32 12.08
C ARG A 108 6.56 13.00 13.57
N ARG A 109 7.33 11.99 13.98
CA ARG A 109 7.52 11.65 15.40
C ARG A 109 8.08 12.81 16.22
N GLN A 110 9.07 13.54 15.67
CA GLN A 110 9.64 14.72 16.31
C GLN A 110 8.60 15.85 16.41
N SER A 111 7.80 16.07 15.36
CA SER A 111 6.71 17.03 15.36
C SER A 111 5.63 16.69 16.40
N GLU A 112 5.29 15.41 16.58
CA GLU A 112 4.35 14.92 17.60
C GLU A 112 4.87 15.15 19.03
N ARG A 113 6.20 15.21 19.19
CA ARG A 113 6.89 15.57 20.45
C ARG A 113 7.07 17.09 20.62
N GLU A 114 6.35 17.89 19.85
CA GLU A 114 6.44 19.36 19.87
C GLU A 114 7.85 19.90 19.58
N ASN A 115 8.67 19.17 18.83
CA ASN A 115 9.93 19.71 18.35
C ASN A 115 9.65 20.81 17.31
N VAL A 116 9.93 22.05 17.69
CA VAL A 116 9.67 23.25 16.88
C VAL A 116 10.36 23.19 15.51
N GLU A 117 11.61 22.72 15.46
CA GLU A 117 12.36 22.60 14.20
C GLU A 117 11.71 21.56 13.28
N ALA A 118 11.22 20.44 13.83
CA ALA A 118 10.54 19.42 13.05
C ALA A 118 9.17 19.89 12.54
N ILE A 119 8.41 20.64 13.35
CA ILE A 119 7.13 21.24 12.93
C ILE A 119 7.36 22.20 11.75
N GLU A 120 8.32 23.11 11.87
CA GLU A 120 8.66 24.06 10.80
C GLU A 120 9.14 23.34 9.54
N LEU A 121 10.01 22.34 9.70
CA LEU A 121 10.52 21.54 8.57
C LEU A 121 9.39 20.79 7.85
N LEU A 122 8.47 20.18 8.61
CA LEU A 122 7.32 19.47 8.05
C LEU A 122 6.38 20.42 7.31
N ALA A 123 6.13 21.61 7.86
CA ALA A 123 5.36 22.66 7.21
C ALA A 123 5.98 23.07 5.87
N TRP A 124 7.30 23.27 5.85
CA TRP A 124 8.05 23.59 4.63
C TRP A 124 8.02 22.47 3.60
N MET A 125 8.14 21.21 4.03
CA MET A 125 8.06 20.05 3.14
C MET A 125 6.69 19.95 2.47
N TYR A 126 5.59 20.18 3.21
CA TYR A 126 4.25 20.26 2.62
C TYR A 126 4.08 21.47 1.69
N ALA A 127 4.70 22.61 1.99
CA ALA A 127 4.66 23.80 1.13
C ALA A 127 5.36 23.57 -0.20
N THR A 128 6.51 22.91 -0.18
CA THR A 128 7.39 22.75 -1.34
C THR A 128 7.17 21.44 -2.11
N GLY A 129 6.57 20.44 -1.45
CA GLY A 129 6.48 19.08 -1.99
C GLY A 129 7.80 18.29 -1.88
N THR A 130 8.68 18.67 -0.96
CA THR A 130 9.97 17.97 -0.77
C THR A 130 9.76 16.67 0.01
N GLY A 131 9.96 15.53 -0.63
CA GLY A 131 9.77 14.21 -0.01
C GLY A 131 8.30 13.85 0.30
N LEU A 132 7.38 14.77 0.04
CA LEU A 132 5.94 14.66 0.28
C LEU A 132 5.18 15.24 -0.91
N ARG A 133 3.94 14.83 -1.11
CA ARG A 133 3.06 15.55 -2.02
C ARG A 133 2.77 16.93 -1.44
N GLN A 134 2.90 17.98 -2.26
CA GLN A 134 2.56 19.34 -1.85
C GLN A 134 1.11 19.41 -1.34
N ASP A 135 0.92 20.03 -0.18
CA ASP A 135 -0.36 20.18 0.51
C ASP A 135 -0.34 21.50 1.27
N LEU A 136 -0.74 22.58 0.59
CA LEU A 136 -0.72 23.93 1.14
C LEU A 136 -1.63 24.09 2.38
N PRO A 137 -2.86 23.54 2.42
CA PRO A 137 -3.68 23.55 3.63
C PRO A 137 -3.00 22.92 4.84
N LYS A 138 -2.35 21.75 4.69
CA LYS A 138 -1.57 21.15 5.79
C LYS A 138 -0.38 22.01 6.18
N SER A 139 0.36 22.52 5.20
CA SER A 139 1.48 23.42 5.46
C SER A 139 1.05 24.63 6.29
N TYR A 140 -0.08 25.25 5.95
CA TYR A 140 -0.66 26.36 6.69
C TYR A 140 -0.94 25.99 8.15
N ALA A 141 -1.55 24.82 8.40
CA ALA A 141 -1.84 24.36 9.75
C ALA A 141 -0.55 24.17 10.59
N TYR A 142 0.49 23.54 10.02
CA TYR A 142 1.76 23.37 10.72
C TYR A 142 2.51 24.69 10.95
N TYR A 143 2.50 25.62 10.00
CA TYR A 143 3.09 26.94 10.24
C TYR A 143 2.29 27.76 11.26
N MET A 144 0.96 27.62 11.31
CA MET A 144 0.16 28.23 12.38
C MET A 144 0.51 27.65 13.74
N GLN A 145 0.74 26.34 13.84
CA GLN A 145 1.24 25.70 15.06
C GLN A 145 2.63 26.23 15.44
N ALA A 146 3.56 26.32 14.50
CA ALA A 146 4.88 26.92 14.74
C ALA A 146 4.79 28.38 15.22
N ALA A 147 3.86 29.16 14.67
CA ALA A 147 3.61 30.54 15.08
C ALA A 147 3.07 30.63 16.51
N GLN A 148 2.16 29.72 16.90
CA GLN A 148 1.66 29.61 18.28
C GLN A 148 2.78 29.26 19.27
N MET A 149 3.81 28.54 18.82
CA MET A 149 5.00 28.21 19.60
C MET A 149 6.08 29.30 19.58
N GLY A 150 5.82 30.45 18.94
CA GLY A 150 6.70 31.61 18.97
C GLY A 150 7.81 31.63 17.91
N VAL A 151 7.73 30.79 16.86
CA VAL A 151 8.68 30.85 15.74
C VAL A 151 8.52 32.18 14.99
N ALA A 152 9.56 33.00 15.01
CA ALA A 152 9.52 34.38 14.49
C ALA A 152 9.13 34.47 13.00
N SER A 153 9.62 33.53 12.18
CA SER A 153 9.35 33.45 10.73
C SER A 153 8.00 32.84 10.39
N ALA A 154 7.31 32.20 11.34
CA ALA A 154 6.18 31.35 11.01
C ALA A 154 4.98 32.14 10.48
N TYR A 155 4.67 33.31 11.03
CA TYR A 155 3.56 34.14 10.52
C TYR A 155 3.79 34.63 9.09
N ASP A 156 5.03 34.93 8.72
CA ASP A 156 5.38 35.31 7.35
C ASP A 156 5.20 34.11 6.40
N ASN A 157 5.60 32.91 6.85
CA ASN A 157 5.38 31.67 6.11
C ASN A 157 3.90 31.31 5.97
N VAL A 158 3.08 31.50 7.02
CA VAL A 158 1.61 31.36 6.96
C VAL A 158 1.04 32.24 5.87
N ARG A 159 1.44 33.52 5.82
CA ARG A 159 0.98 34.48 4.81
C ARG A 159 1.40 34.05 3.41
N ALA A 160 2.65 33.64 3.23
CA ALA A 160 3.17 33.18 1.94
C ALA A 160 2.41 31.94 1.44
N VAL A 161 2.19 30.96 2.32
CA VAL A 161 1.44 29.75 1.99
C VAL A 161 -0.02 30.07 1.64
N TYR A 162 -0.68 30.95 2.41
CA TYR A 162 -2.06 31.38 2.11
C TYR A 162 -2.18 32.07 0.74
N GLN A 163 -1.21 32.92 0.39
CA GLN A 163 -1.17 33.59 -0.91
C GLN A 163 -0.97 32.60 -2.06
N ALA A 164 -0.17 31.57 -1.85
CA ALA A 164 0.07 30.50 -2.84
C ALA A 164 -1.13 29.57 -3.06
N MET A 165 -2.09 29.51 -2.11
CA MET A 165 -3.27 28.68 -2.27
C MET A 165 -4.20 29.16 -3.38
N ASN A 166 -4.83 28.19 -4.07
CA ASN A 166 -5.97 28.47 -4.92
C ASN A 166 -7.25 28.72 -4.08
N PRO A 167 -8.34 29.26 -4.68
CA PRO A 167 -9.56 29.57 -3.93
C PRO A 167 -10.15 28.38 -3.18
N ALA A 168 -10.23 27.19 -3.81
CA ALA A 168 -10.76 25.99 -3.19
C ALA A 168 -9.94 25.52 -1.98
N GLN A 169 -8.61 25.67 -2.02
CA GLN A 169 -7.73 25.37 -0.89
C GLN A 169 -7.94 26.34 0.29
N ARG A 170 -8.19 27.62 0.00
CA ARG A 170 -8.49 28.63 1.05
C ARG A 170 -9.83 28.37 1.71
N GLU A 171 -10.82 27.94 0.93
CA GLU A 171 -12.15 27.54 1.44
C GLU A 171 -12.07 26.30 2.34
N ALA A 172 -11.11 25.41 2.09
CA ALA A 172 -10.88 24.20 2.89
C ALA A 172 -10.10 24.45 4.19
N LEU A 173 -9.68 25.68 4.48
CA LEU A 173 -8.94 25.98 5.70
C LEU A 173 -9.84 25.85 6.95
N PRO A 174 -9.30 25.38 8.08
CA PRO A 174 -10.05 25.40 9.33
C PRO A 174 -10.42 26.84 9.70
N ALA A 175 -11.64 27.05 10.19
CA ALA A 175 -11.94 28.26 10.94
C ALA A 175 -11.24 28.15 12.31
N PHE A 176 -10.37 29.11 12.60
CA PHE A 176 -9.64 29.19 13.88
C PHE A 176 -10.30 30.24 14.78
#